data_AF-A0A7W8YSX8-F1
#
_entry.id   AF-A0A7W8YSX8-F1
#
_cell.length_a   1.000
_cell.length_b   1.000
_cell.length_c   1.000
_cell.angle_alpha   90.00
_cell.angle_beta   90.00
_cell.angle_gamma   90.00
#
_symmetry.space_group_name_H-M   'P 1'
#
loop_
_entity.id
_entity.type
_entity.pdbx_description
1 polymer ?
#
loop_
_entity_poly.entity_id
_entity_poly.type
_entity_poly.pdbx_seq_one_letter_code
_entity_poly.pdbx_strand_id
1 'polypeptide(L)' 'MNFIIKYQGIEEPNLEKVCSILDNHHVQILDNSLWPETALVNMEESTLGSLQQALNEWNIYPEEEYHVPSPRKKIRKSH' A
#
# COMPACT_ATOMS: atom_id res chain seq x y z
N MET A 1 -5.39 3.80 7.80
CA MET A 1 -4.61 4.47 6.74
C MET A 1 -4.37 3.47 5.62
N ASN A 2 -4.23 3.95 4.39
CA ASN A 2 -3.99 3.07 3.25
C ASN A 2 -2.48 2.91 3.02
N PHE A 3 -2.09 1.68 2.71
CA PHE A 3 -0.72 1.29 2.45
C PHE A 3 -0.68 0.37 1.24
N ILE A 4 0.38 0.49 0.46
CA ILE A 4 0.68 -0.36 -0.68
C ILE A 4 1.74 -1.36 -0.23
N ILE A 5 1.41 -2.64 -0.28
CA ILE A 5 2.38 -3.71 -0.09
C ILE A 5 2.90 -4.16 -1.46
N LYS A 6 4.22 -4.27 -1.60
CA LYS A 6 4.88 -4.71 -2.83
C LYS A 6 5.88 -5.80 -2.53
N TYR A 7 5.74 -6.92 -3.22
CA TYR A 7 6.67 -8.03 -3.11
C TYR A 7 8.02 -7.68 -3.76
N GLN A 8 9.12 -7.94 -3.05
CA GLN A 8 10.48 -7.73 -3.52
C GLN A 8 11.34 -9.01 -3.49
N GLY A 9 10.76 -10.15 -3.12
CA GLY A 9 11.47 -11.41 -3.17
C GLY A 9 11.72 -11.89 -4.60
N ILE A 10 12.61 -12.87 -4.71
CA ILE A 10 13.05 -13.45 -6.00
C ILE A 10 12.19 -14.67 -6.36
N GLU A 11 11.55 -15.29 -5.36
CA GLU A 11 10.73 -16.50 -5.49
C GLU A 11 9.25 -16.16 -5.67
N GLU A 12 8.40 -17.15 -5.97
CA GLU A 12 6.96 -16.89 -5.98
C GLU A 12 6.45 -16.66 -4.55
N PRO A 13 5.79 -15.53 -4.26
CA PRO A 13 5.28 -15.25 -2.93
C PRO A 13 4.15 -16.21 -2.56
N ASN A 14 4.21 -16.74 -1.34
CA ASN A 14 3.15 -17.58 -0.81
C ASN A 14 1.94 -16.73 -0.37
N LEU A 15 0.95 -16.65 -1.26
CA LEU A 15 -0.27 -15.87 -1.08
C LEU A 15 -1.09 -16.29 0.15
N GLU A 16 -1.20 -17.58 0.44
CA GLU A 16 -1.94 -18.07 1.61
C GLU A 16 -1.30 -17.60 2.92
N LYS A 17 0.04 -17.65 2.98
CA LYS A 17 0.80 -17.15 4.12
C LYS A 17 0.62 -15.64 4.29
N VAL A 18 0.66 -14.88 3.20
CA VAL A 18 0.47 -13.42 3.23
C VAL A 18 -0.95 -13.07 3.67
N CYS A 19 -1.98 -13.70 3.10
CA CYS A 19 -3.36 -13.53 3.55
C CYS A 19 -3.53 -13.82 5.05
N SER A 20 -2.92 -14.91 5.54
CA SER A 20 -2.99 -15.28 6.96
C SER A 20 -2.31 -14.24 7.86
N ILE A 21 -1.18 -13.67 7.43
CA ILE A 21 -0.48 -12.62 8.16
C ILE A 21 -1.33 -11.34 8.20
N LEU A 22 -1.91 -10.95 7.07
CA LEU A 22 -2.80 -9.79 6.98
C LEU A 22 -4.02 -9.95 7.89
N ASP A 23 -4.66 -11.12 7.90
CA ASP A 23 -5.80 -11.43 8.76
C ASP A 23 -5.43 -11.37 10.25
N ASN A 24 -4.30 -11.96 10.65
CA ASN A 24 -3.79 -11.89 12.02
C ASN A 24 -3.48 -10.47 12.51
N HIS A 25 -3.09 -9.58 11.60
CA HIS A 25 -2.84 -8.17 11.91
C HIS A 25 -4.06 -7.27 11.72
N HIS A 26 -5.25 -7.86 11.49
CA HIS A 26 -6.50 -7.14 11.23
C HIS A 26 -6.38 -6.14 10.07
N VAL A 27 -5.58 -6.48 9.07
CA VAL A 27 -5.34 -5.67 7.89
C VAL A 27 -6.42 -5.95 6.86
N GLN A 28 -7.09 -4.91 6.39
CA GLN A 28 -8.15 -5.03 5.39
C GLN A 28 -7.55 -4.84 3.99
N ILE A 29 -7.75 -5.79 3.09
CA ILE A 29 -7.35 -5.63 1.69
C ILE A 29 -8.39 -4.76 0.98
N LEU A 30 -7.94 -3.64 0.38
CA LEU A 30 -8.78 -2.73 -0.39
C LEU A 30 -8.74 -3.03 -1.88
N ASP A 31 -7.56 -3.31 -2.42
CA ASP A 31 -7.37 -3.70 -3.82
C ASP A 31 -6.33 -4.82 -3.92
N ASN A 32 -6.68 -5.86 -4.67
CA ASN A 32 -5.83 -7.02 -4.92
C ASN A 32 -5.65 -7.27 -6.43
N SER A 33 -5.92 -6.27 -7.26
CA SER A 33 -5.89 -6.39 -8.72
C SER A 33 -4.50 -6.73 -9.27
N LEU A 34 -3.45 -6.42 -8.50
CA LEU A 34 -2.04 -6.63 -8.84
C LEU A 34 -1.38 -7.78 -8.07
N TRP A 35 -2.18 -8.67 -7.47
CA TRP A 35 -1.63 -9.89 -6.87
C TRP A 35 -0.95 -10.76 -7.94
N PRO A 36 0.18 -11.40 -7.63
CA PRO A 36 0.85 -11.46 -6.33
C PRO A 36 1.93 -10.39 -6.09
N GLU A 37 2.11 -9.44 -7.02
CA GLU A 37 3.21 -8.48 -6.99
C GLU A 37 2.93 -7.30 -6.05
N THR A 38 1.68 -6.85 -5.97
CA THR A 38 1.28 -5.66 -5.20
C THR A 38 -0.16 -5.75 -4.72
N ALA A 39 -0.45 -5.14 -3.57
CA ALA A 39 -1.81 -4.96 -3.06
C ALA A 39 -1.97 -3.62 -2.33
N LEU A 40 -3.18 -3.07 -2.36
CA LEU A 40 -3.57 -1.97 -1.51
C LEU A 40 -4.27 -2.53 -0.28
N VAL A 41 -3.81 -2.12 0.89
CA VAL A 41 -4.34 -2.54 2.18
C VAL A 41 -4.64 -1.34 3.07
N ASN A 42 -5.60 -1.48 3.96
CA ASN A 42 -5.91 -0.52 5.01
C ASN A 42 -5.55 -1.12 6.35
N MET A 43 -4.77 -0.38 7.13
CA MET A 43 -4.38 -0.75 8.48
C MET A 43 -4.05 0.47 9.34
N GLU A 44 -3.88 0.27 10.63
CA GLU A 44 -3.41 1.31 11.55
C GLU A 44 -1.89 1.45 11.51
N GLU A 45 -1.37 2.66 11.67
CA GLU A 45 0.09 2.91 11.64
C GLU A 45 0.84 2.13 12.75
N SER A 46 0.18 1.88 13.88
CA SER A 46 0.68 1.04 14.97
C SER A 46 0.97 -0.40 14.53
N THR A 47 0.28 -0.91 13.51
CA THR A 47 0.47 -2.29 12.98
C THR A 47 1.60 -2.39 11.95
N LEU A 48 2.06 -1.27 11.39
CA LEU A 48 3.08 -1.21 10.34
C LEU A 48 4.38 -1.90 10.75
N GLY A 49 4.88 -1.61 11.96
CA GLY A 49 6.15 -2.17 12.45
C GLY A 49 6.11 -3.69 12.57
N SER A 50 5.03 -4.24 13.14
CA SER A 50 4.85 -5.69 13.27
C SER A 50 4.65 -6.37 11.91
N LEU A 51 3.88 -5.74 11.02
CA LEU A 51 3.62 -6.29 9.69
C LEU A 51 4.88 -6.30 8.82
N GLN A 52 5.70 -5.25 8.89
CA GLN A 52 6.97 -5.17 8.16
C GLN A 52 7.98 -6.22 8.65
N GLN A 53 7.97 -6.56 9.94
CA GLN A 53 8.77 -7.68 10.47
C GLN A 53 8.26 -9.04 10.00
N ALA A 54 6.94 -9.23 9.93
CA ALA A 54 6.32 -10.48 9.49
C ALA A 54 6.48 -10.72 7.98
N LEU A 55 6.42 -9.64 7.19
CA LEU A 55 6.56 -9.64 5.74
C LEU A 55 7.95 -9.15 5.31
N ASN A 56 9.00 -9.84 5.75
CA ASN A 56 10.40 -9.46 5.45
C ASN A 56 10.72 -9.32 3.95
N GLU A 57 9.96 -10.00 3.08
CA GLU A 57 10.12 -9.94 1.62
C GLU A 57 9.18 -8.91 0.94
N TRP A 58 8.32 -8.24 1.70
CA TRP A 58 7.41 -7.23 1.19
C TRP A 58 7.77 -5.86 1.73
N ASN A 59 7.87 -4.89 0.84
CA ASN A 59 7.94 -3.49 1.25
C ASN A 59 6.53 -2.92 1.39
N ILE A 60 6.37 -2.09 2.41
CA ILE A 60 5.12 -1.42 2.72
C ILE A 60 5.36 0.08 2.54
N TYR A 61 4.57 0.69 1.67
CA TYR A 61 4.61 2.13 1.41
C TYR A 61 3.29 2.73 1.89
N PRO A 62 3.28 3.89 2.57
CA PRO A 62 2.04 4.64 2.71
C PRO A 62 1.51 4.96 1.31
N GLU A 63 0.20 4.83 1.11
CA GLU A 63 -0.43 5.39 -0.09
C GLU A 63 -0.30 6.92 0.06
N GLU A 64 0.79 7.49 -0.45
CA GLU A 64 0.93 8.94 -0.53
C GLU A 64 -0.23 9.44 -1.39
N GLU A 65 -1.17 10.11 -0.74
CA GLU A 65 -2.31 10.77 -1.36
C GLU A 65 -1.76 11.55 -2.57
N TYR A 66 -2.05 11.08 -3.78
CA TYR A 66 -1.59 11.73 -5.00
C TYR A 66 -2.21 13.12 -5.03
N HIS A 67 -1.48 14.09 -4.51
CA HIS A 67 -1.92 15.46 -4.41
C HIS A 67 -1.82 16.02 -5.83
N VAL A 68 -2.89 15.82 -6.62
CA VAL A 68 -3.00 16.32 -7.98
C VAL A 68 -2.57 17.78 -7.93
N PRO A 69 -1.51 18.20 -8.64
CA PRO A 69 -1.13 19.59 -8.63
C PRO A 69 -2.31 20.37 -9.20
N SER A 70 -3.02 21.08 -8.32
CA SER A 70 -4.21 21.84 -8.67
C SER A 70 -3.87 22.69 -9.90
N PRO A 71 -4.64 22.61 -11.01
CA PRO A 71 -4.31 23.36 -12.20
C PRO A 71 -4.36 24.84 -11.83
N ARG A 72 -3.18 25.47 -11.70
CA ARG A 72 -3.03 26.90 -11.44
C ARG A 72 -3.82 27.66 -12.50
N LYS A 73 -5.02 28.13 -12.14
CA LYS A 73 -5.83 29.05 -12.93
C LYS A 73 -5.05 30.37 -13.06
N LYS A 74 -4.25 30.51 -14.12
CA LYS A 74 -3.74 31.81 -14.57
C LYS A 74 -4.56 32.23 -15.79
N ILE A 75 -5.65 32.95 -15.56
CA ILE A 75 -6.22 33.83 -16.58
C ILE A 75 -6.16 35.25 -16.02
N ARG A 76 -5.03 35.92 -16.25
CA ARG A 76 -4.89 37.36 -16.06
C ARG A 76 -5.32 38.01 -17.37
N LYS A 77 -6.58 38.43 -17.49
CA LYS A 77 -6.97 39.38 -18.55
C LYS A 77 -6.62 40.77 -18.03
N SER A 78 -5.56 41.37 -18.59
CA SER A 78 -5.30 42.81 -18.47
C SER A 78 -6.45 43.60 -19.10
N HIS A 79 -6.79 44.70 -18.45
CA HIS A 79 -7.69 45.75 -18.92
C HIS A 79 -6.90 46.85 -19.63
#